data_AF-A0A1G2CCN5-F1
#
_entry.id   AF-A0A1G2CCN5-F1
#
_cell.length_a   1.000
_cell.length_b   1.000
_cell.length_c   1.000
_cell.angle_alpha   90.00
_cell.angle_beta   90.00
_cell.angle_gamma   90.00
#
_symmetry.space_group_name_H-M   'P 1'
#
loop_
_entity.id
_entity.type
_entity.pdbx_description
1 polymer ?
#
loop_
_entity_poly.entity_id
_entity_poly.type
_entity_poly.pdbx_seq_one_letter_code
_entity_poly.pdbx_strand_id
1 'polypeptide(L)'
;MASSFGTRTTFRSPLWCGGQAMILAVMALGGAILGATTIAGFLMVYQIRQTTDLANSAKAIFAADAGVECALYNQFIAPDCAESNTLTNGASYAVDCVNSGGTTVACDSGSAEVLFSRGTAATARRAFSAQLATTTFP
;
A
#
# COMPACT_ATOMS: atom_id res chain seq x y z
N MET A 1 10.41 32.46 88.06
CA MET A 1 9.64 31.30 87.56
C MET A 1 9.55 31.43 86.05
N ALA A 2 9.95 30.38 85.35
CA ALA A 2 10.49 30.41 84.00
C ALA A 2 9.44 30.63 82.90
N SER A 3 9.93 31.29 81.86
CA SER A 3 9.29 31.75 80.63
C SER A 3 8.67 30.63 79.77
N SER A 4 7.48 30.93 79.25
CA SER A 4 6.82 30.28 78.11
C SER A 4 7.77 30.13 76.92
N PHE A 5 8.04 28.88 76.53
CA PHE A 5 8.84 28.54 75.35
C PHE A 5 7.89 28.28 74.18
N GLY A 6 7.68 29.31 73.36
CA GLY A 6 6.91 29.21 72.13
C GLY A 6 7.70 28.47 71.06
N THR A 7 7.27 27.26 70.71
CA THR A 7 7.84 26.46 69.63
C THR A 7 7.40 27.04 68.28
N ARG A 8 8.17 28.00 67.73
CA ARG A 8 8.08 28.33 66.31
C ARG A 8 8.66 27.17 65.51
N THR A 9 7.78 26.32 64.98
CA THR A 9 8.12 25.47 63.84
C THR A 9 8.21 26.36 62.61
N THR A 10 9.40 26.88 62.34
CA THR A 10 9.72 27.47 61.05
C THR A 10 9.60 26.37 59.99
N PHE A 11 8.50 26.37 59.23
CA PHE A 11 8.37 25.61 57.99
C PHE A 11 9.35 26.18 56.97
N ARG A 12 10.58 25.69 57.03
CA ARG A 12 11.61 25.99 56.05
C ARG A 12 11.28 25.16 54.82
N SER A 13 10.54 25.73 53.87
CA SER A 13 10.36 25.12 52.55
C SER A 13 11.74 24.90 51.94
N PRO A 14 12.17 23.66 51.66
CA PRO A 14 13.39 23.46 50.91
C PRO A 14 13.09 23.89 49.47
N LEU A 15 13.50 25.10 49.09
CA LEU A 15 13.53 25.53 47.68
C LEU A 15 14.34 24.53 46.80
N TRP A 16 15.15 23.67 47.42
CA TRP A 16 15.88 22.58 46.79
C TRP A 16 15.01 21.40 46.31
N CYS A 17 13.83 21.16 46.90
CA CYS A 17 12.92 20.08 46.43
C CYS A 17 12.09 20.50 45.21
N GLY A 18 11.74 21.79 45.08
CA GLY A 18 10.86 22.26 44.00
C GLY A 18 11.55 22.31 42.63
N GLY A 19 12.80 22.80 42.58
CA GLY A 19 13.57 22.85 41.34
C GLY A 19 13.95 21.45 40.82
N GLN A 20 14.29 20.53 41.72
CA GLN A 20 14.57 19.13 41.36
C GLN A 20 13.33 18.41 40.85
N ALA A 21 12.17 18.60 41.50
CA ALA A 21 10.91 18.05 41.02
C ALA A 21 10.52 18.61 39.64
N MET A 22 10.74 19.91 39.39
CA MET A 22 10.49 20.54 38.09
C MET A 22 11.38 19.97 36.98
N ILE A 23 12.68 19.75 37.22
CA ILE A 23 13.57 19.14 36.21
C ILE A 23 13.16 17.71 35.89
N LEU A 24 12.77 16.92 36.90
CA LEU A 24 12.28 15.55 36.68
C LEU A 24 10.97 15.54 35.89
N ALA A 25 10.05 16.48 36.17
CA ALA A 25 8.81 16.60 35.43
C ALA A 25 9.06 16.99 33.96
N VAL A 26 9.95 17.94 33.69
CA VAL A 26 10.30 18.34 32.31
C VAL A 26 11.02 17.21 31.57
N MET A 27 11.93 16.49 32.22
CA MET A 27 12.58 15.31 31.66
C MET A 27 11.57 14.21 31.32
N ALA A 28 10.61 13.94 32.22
CA ALA A 28 9.57 12.94 31.99
C ALA A 28 8.64 13.34 30.83
N LEU A 29 8.20 14.60 30.80
CA LEU A 29 7.36 15.12 29.72
C LEU A 29 8.10 15.15 28.38
N GLY A 30 9.35 15.60 28.38
CA GLY A 30 10.21 15.61 27.19
C GLY A 30 10.42 14.19 26.65
N GLY A 31 10.74 13.24 27.53
CA GLY A 31 10.86 11.82 27.17
C GLY A 31 9.57 11.23 26.60
N ALA A 32 8.42 11.54 27.21
CA ALA A 32 7.13 11.09 26.72
C ALA A 32 6.78 11.67 25.33
N ILE A 33 7.02 12.97 25.12
CA ILE A 33 6.77 13.63 23.82
C ILE A 33 7.70 13.08 22.74
N LEU A 34 8.99 12.89 23.05
CA LEU A 34 9.94 12.28 22.12
C LEU A 34 9.59 10.82 21.81
N GLY A 35 9.16 10.05 22.81
CA GLY A 35 8.67 8.69 22.61
C GLY A 35 7.44 8.63 21.70
N ALA A 36 6.44 9.49 21.94
CA ALA A 36 5.24 9.54 21.12
C ALA A 36 5.53 9.98 19.68
N THR A 37 6.38 11.01 19.49
CA THR A 37 6.72 11.53 18.16
C THR A 37 7.54 10.55 17.33
N THR A 38 8.45 9.79 17.94
CA THR A 38 9.23 8.76 17.24
C THR A 38 8.35 7.61 16.76
N ILE A 39 7.42 7.13 17.59
CA ILE A 39 6.44 6.10 17.20
C ILE A 39 5.54 6.63 16.07
N ALA A 40 5.01 7.85 16.20
CA ALA A 40 4.17 8.46 15.18
C ALA A 40 4.92 8.63 13.85
N GLY A 41 6.18 9.09 13.88
CA GLY A 41 7.03 9.22 12.70
C GLY A 41 7.30 7.88 12.03
N PHE A 42 7.58 6.83 12.82
CA PHE A 42 7.78 5.48 12.29
C PHE A 42 6.51 4.94 11.61
N LEU A 43 5.35 5.09 12.25
CA LEU A 43 4.06 4.67 11.68
C LEU A 43 3.75 5.43 10.39
N MET A 44 4.02 6.74 10.34
CA MET A 44 3.79 7.55 9.15
C MET A 44 4.61 7.06 7.95
N VAL A 45 5.90 6.73 8.14
CA VAL A 45 6.74 6.17 7.07
C VAL A 45 6.16 4.85 6.54
N TYR A 46 5.68 3.99 7.43
CA TYR A 46 5.08 2.72 7.04
C TYR A 46 3.79 2.92 6.24
N GLN A 47 2.92 3.83 6.70
CA GLN A 47 1.70 4.18 5.99
C GLN A 47 2.00 4.74 4.59
N ILE A 48 3.02 5.59 4.43
CA ILE A 48 3.42 6.11 3.11
C ILE A 48 3.80 4.96 2.16
N ARG A 49 4.63 4.02 2.61
CA ARG A 49 5.02 2.86 1.78
C ARG A 49 3.81 2.01 1.39
N GLN A 50 2.91 1.77 2.34
CA GLN A 50 1.66 1.05 2.04
C GLN A 50 0.82 1.80 1.00
N THR A 51 0.68 3.12 1.11
CA THR A 51 -0.09 3.90 0.13
C THR A 51 0.53 3.86 -1.26
N THR A 52 1.87 3.89 -1.38
CA THR A 52 2.53 3.77 -2.69
C THR A 52 2.34 2.39 -3.30
N ASP A 53 2.41 1.33 -2.50
CA ASP A 53 2.17 -0.03 -2.97
C ASP A 53 0.71 -0.23 -3.37
N LEU A 54 -0.24 0.38 -2.65
CA LEU A 54 -1.65 0.38 -3.04
C LEU A 54 -1.89 1.10 -4.37
N ALA A 55 -1.27 2.27 -4.57
CA ALA A 55 -1.37 3.00 -5.84
C ALA A 55 -0.78 2.19 -7.01
N ASN A 56 0.39 1.59 -6.83
CA ASN A 56 1.00 0.70 -7.83
C ASN A 56 0.13 -0.54 -8.08
N SER A 57 -0.44 -1.12 -7.02
CA SER A 57 -1.38 -2.23 -7.16
C SER A 57 -2.61 -1.85 -7.96
N ALA A 58 -3.20 -0.68 -7.72
CA ALA A 58 -4.35 -0.21 -8.50
C ALA A 58 -3.98 -0.04 -9.99
N LYS A 59 -2.82 0.55 -10.29
CA LYS A 59 -2.31 0.64 -11.66
C LYS A 59 -2.14 -0.73 -12.32
N ALA A 60 -1.59 -1.70 -11.59
CA ALA A 60 -1.43 -3.08 -12.08
C ALA A 60 -2.79 -3.76 -12.31
N ILE A 61 -3.80 -3.52 -11.47
CA ILE A 61 -5.17 -4.02 -11.68
C ILE A 61 -5.74 -3.46 -12.98
N PHE A 62 -5.73 -2.13 -13.15
CA PHE A 62 -6.26 -1.50 -14.35
C PHE A 62 -5.51 -1.90 -15.62
N ALA A 63 -4.19 -2.12 -15.53
CA ALA A 63 -3.44 -2.64 -16.66
C ALA A 63 -3.87 -4.07 -17.01
N ALA A 64 -4.01 -4.96 -16.01
CA ALA A 64 -4.48 -6.32 -16.25
C ALA A 64 -5.89 -6.33 -16.88
N ASP A 65 -6.79 -5.48 -16.40
CA ASP A 65 -8.14 -5.35 -16.95
C ASP A 65 -8.13 -4.85 -18.41
N ALA A 66 -7.34 -3.82 -18.71
CA ALA A 66 -7.15 -3.33 -20.07
C ALA A 66 -6.60 -4.42 -21.02
N GLY A 67 -5.71 -5.29 -20.53
CA GLY A 67 -5.24 -6.45 -21.29
C GLY A 67 -6.34 -7.47 -21.56
N VAL A 68 -7.26 -7.70 -20.60
CA VAL A 68 -8.42 -8.57 -20.82
C VAL A 68 -9.31 -8.00 -21.92
N GLU A 69 -9.70 -6.73 -21.80
CA GLU A 69 -10.55 -6.05 -22.78
C GLU A 69 -9.92 -5.99 -24.16
N CYS A 70 -8.60 -5.79 -24.24
CA CYS A 70 -7.86 -5.86 -25.51
C CYS A 70 -7.99 -7.25 -26.15
N ALA A 71 -7.71 -8.32 -25.39
CA ALA A 71 -7.80 -9.65 -25.95
C ALA A 71 -9.23 -10.02 -26.40
N LEU A 72 -10.25 -9.60 -25.65
CA LEU A 72 -11.65 -9.77 -26.06
C LEU A 72 -11.95 -8.95 -27.33
N TYR A 73 -11.42 -7.73 -27.45
CA TYR A 73 -11.59 -6.92 -28.66
C TYR A 73 -10.97 -7.60 -29.89
N ASN A 74 -9.77 -8.14 -29.76
CA ASN A 74 -9.10 -8.92 -30.81
C ASN A 74 -9.89 -10.16 -31.21
N GLN A 75 -10.53 -10.81 -30.25
CA GLN A 75 -11.31 -12.02 -30.47
C GLN A 75 -12.64 -11.76 -31.21
N PHE A 76 -13.34 -10.67 -30.89
CA PHE A 76 -14.72 -10.44 -31.33
C PHE A 76 -14.88 -9.37 -32.41
N ILE A 77 -13.92 -8.44 -32.56
CA ILE A 77 -14.05 -7.30 -33.47
C ILE A 77 -12.93 -7.32 -34.51
N ALA A 78 -11.69 -7.05 -34.10
CA ALA A 78 -10.55 -7.01 -35.00
C ALA A 78 -9.23 -7.08 -34.21
N PRO A 79 -8.20 -7.75 -34.75
CA PRO A 79 -6.87 -7.81 -34.15
C PRO A 79 -6.13 -6.47 -34.32
N ASP A 80 -6.48 -5.47 -33.51
CA ASP A 80 -5.94 -4.11 -33.59
C ASP A 80 -5.25 -3.66 -32.28
N CYS A 81 -5.34 -4.46 -31.22
CA CYS A 81 -4.66 -4.15 -29.97
C CYS A 81 -3.51 -5.13 -29.71
N ALA A 82 -2.40 -4.61 -29.17
CA ALA A 82 -1.25 -5.43 -28.84
C ALA A 82 -1.51 -6.24 -27.57
N GLU A 83 -1.20 -7.54 -27.61
CA GLU A 83 -1.29 -8.46 -26.46
C GLU A 83 -0.35 -8.07 -25.31
N SER A 84 0.64 -7.22 -25.57
CA SER A 84 1.39 -6.53 -24.52
C SER A 84 1.64 -5.08 -24.88
N ASN A 85 1.41 -4.19 -23.92
CA ASN A 85 1.69 -2.78 -24.08
C ASN A 85 2.05 -2.11 -22.74
N THR A 86 2.78 -1.01 -22.83
CA THR A 86 3.07 -0.09 -21.72
C THR A 86 2.15 1.12 -21.82
N LEU A 87 1.32 1.32 -20.80
CA LEU A 87 0.43 2.47 -20.68
C LEU A 87 1.23 3.74 -20.33
N THR A 88 0.69 4.91 -20.67
CA THR A 88 1.32 6.23 -20.43
C THR A 88 1.64 6.50 -18.94
N ASN A 89 0.94 5.82 -18.03
CA ASN A 89 1.14 5.94 -16.58
C ASN A 89 2.28 5.06 -16.01
N GLY A 90 3.03 4.37 -16.89
CA GLY A 90 4.15 3.48 -16.56
C GLY A 90 3.75 2.07 -16.13
N ALA A 91 2.46 1.74 -16.14
CA ALA A 91 2.01 0.36 -15.97
C ALA A 91 2.05 -0.38 -17.31
N SER A 92 2.20 -1.69 -17.27
CA SER A 92 2.14 -2.52 -18.48
C SER A 92 1.22 -3.70 -18.28
N TYR A 93 0.69 -4.21 -19.39
CA TYR A 93 -0.03 -5.47 -19.39
C TYR A 93 0.60 -6.44 -20.39
N ALA A 94 0.44 -7.72 -20.11
CA ALA A 94 0.83 -8.82 -20.98
C ALA A 94 -0.24 -9.89 -20.91
N VAL A 95 -0.73 -10.29 -22.07
CA VAL A 95 -1.78 -11.26 -22.25
C VAL A 95 -1.20 -12.54 -22.82
N ASP A 96 -1.57 -13.68 -22.24
CA ASP A 96 -1.35 -15.00 -22.79
C ASP A 96 -2.71 -15.67 -23.03
N CYS A 97 -3.00 -16.06 -24.27
CA CYS A 97 -4.16 -16.89 -24.60
C CYS A 97 -3.75 -18.35 -24.75
N VAL A 98 -4.59 -19.27 -24.29
CA VAL A 98 -4.28 -20.70 -24.18
C VAL A 98 -5.46 -21.54 -24.70
N ASN A 99 -5.15 -22.60 -25.46
CA ASN A 99 -6.14 -23.58 -25.94
C ASN A 99 -6.38 -24.72 -24.94
N SER A 100 -7.36 -25.59 -25.20
CA SER A 100 -7.62 -26.82 -24.42
C SER A 100 -6.41 -27.74 -24.26
N GLY A 101 -5.43 -27.64 -25.16
CA GLY A 101 -4.16 -28.37 -25.10
C GLY A 101 -3.10 -27.75 -24.18
N GLY A 102 -3.38 -26.62 -23.52
CA GLY A 102 -2.43 -25.91 -22.66
C GLY A 102 -1.35 -25.13 -23.44
N THR A 103 -1.48 -25.02 -24.76
CA THR A 103 -0.55 -24.29 -25.63
C THR A 103 -0.93 -22.83 -25.76
N THR A 104 0.05 -21.93 -25.64
CA THR A 104 -0.16 -20.51 -25.92
C THR A 104 -0.47 -20.28 -27.39
N VAL A 105 -1.53 -19.54 -27.66
CA VAL A 105 -1.97 -19.14 -29.01
C VAL A 105 -2.21 -17.65 -29.05
N ALA A 106 -2.32 -17.11 -30.26
CA ALA A 106 -2.75 -15.74 -30.47
C ALA A 106 -4.20 -15.57 -29.99
N CYS A 107 -4.48 -14.44 -29.35
CA CYS A 107 -5.78 -14.11 -28.77
C CYS A 107 -6.87 -13.75 -29.79
N ASP A 108 -6.51 -13.66 -31.07
CA ASP A 108 -7.43 -13.53 -32.19
C ASP A 108 -7.84 -14.90 -32.79
N SER A 109 -7.14 -15.96 -32.40
CA SER A 109 -7.44 -17.29 -32.90
C SER A 109 -8.69 -17.82 -32.20
N GLY A 110 -9.71 -18.21 -32.96
CA GLY A 110 -10.95 -18.81 -32.42
C GLY A 110 -10.75 -20.16 -31.69
N SER A 111 -9.50 -20.56 -31.46
CA SER A 111 -9.11 -21.70 -30.62
C SER A 111 -8.86 -21.29 -29.16
N ALA A 112 -8.61 -20.00 -28.88
CA ALA A 112 -8.33 -19.50 -27.55
C ALA A 112 -9.51 -19.77 -26.60
N GLU A 113 -9.25 -20.55 -25.55
CA GLU A 113 -10.28 -20.97 -24.58
C GLU A 113 -10.09 -20.27 -23.24
N VAL A 114 -8.84 -20.04 -22.84
CA VAL A 114 -8.53 -19.34 -21.59
C VAL A 114 -7.57 -18.21 -21.88
N LEU A 115 -7.90 -17.06 -21.33
CA LEU A 115 -7.13 -15.83 -21.38
C LEU A 115 -6.51 -15.58 -20.01
N PHE A 116 -5.22 -15.25 -19.98
CA PHE A 116 -4.55 -14.73 -18.80
C PHE A 116 -4.00 -13.34 -19.09
N SER A 117 -4.47 -12.33 -18.38
CA SER A 117 -3.91 -10.98 -18.45
C SER A 117 -3.14 -10.66 -17.18
N ARG A 118 -1.90 -10.19 -17.33
CA ARG A 118 -1.01 -9.80 -16.23
C ARG A 118 -0.69 -8.33 -16.33
N GLY A 119 -1.12 -7.57 -15.34
CA GLY A 119 -0.77 -6.16 -15.19
C GLY A 119 0.39 -5.98 -14.21
N THR A 120 1.32 -5.10 -14.56
CA THR A 120 2.49 -4.77 -13.75
C THR A 120 2.65 -3.26 -13.61
N ALA A 121 3.02 -2.82 -12.41
CA ALA A 121 3.35 -1.43 -12.14
C ALA A 121 4.39 -1.40 -11.01
N ALA A 122 5.61 -0.97 -11.32
CA ALA A 122 6.76 -1.04 -10.41
C ALA A 122 6.92 -2.44 -9.79
N THR A 123 6.76 -2.57 -8.47
CA THR A 123 6.85 -3.84 -7.73
C THR A 123 5.53 -4.61 -7.65
N ALA A 124 4.41 -3.99 -8.02
CA ALA A 124 3.09 -4.62 -7.95
C ALA A 124 2.78 -5.43 -9.21
N ARG A 125 2.25 -6.63 -9.03
CA ARG A 125 1.81 -7.53 -10.12
C ARG A 125 0.43 -8.06 -9.78
N ARG A 126 -0.49 -7.99 -10.74
CA ARG A 126 -1.89 -8.42 -10.61
C ARG A 126 -2.29 -9.14 -11.88
N ALA A 127 -3.13 -10.17 -11.77
CA ALA A 127 -3.51 -10.97 -12.91
C ALA A 127 -5.00 -11.33 -12.86
N PHE A 128 -5.59 -11.43 -14.03
CA PHE A 128 -6.96 -11.87 -14.25
C PHE A 128 -6.97 -12.99 -15.27
N SER A 129 -7.94 -13.88 -15.13
CA SER A 129 -8.21 -14.92 -16.12
C SER A 129 -9.65 -14.83 -16.56
N ALA A 130 -9.88 -14.94 -17.86
CA ALA A 130 -11.22 -15.09 -18.43
C ALA A 130 -11.27 -16.40 -19.20
N GLN A 131 -12.36 -17.14 -19.05
CA GLN A 131 -12.63 -18.30 -19.88
C GLN A 131 -13.51 -17.85 -21.03
N LEU A 132 -13.01 -17.99 -22.25
CA LEU A 132 -13.75 -17.70 -23.47
C LEU A 132 -14.65 -18.90 -23.75
N ALA A 133 -15.96 -18.65 -23.83
CA ALA A 133 -16.87 -19.66 -24.34
C ALA A 133 -16.58 -19.83 -25.84
N THR A 134 -16.24 -21.05 -26.27
CA THR A 134 -16.09 -21.43 -27.67
C THR A 134 -17.47 -21.48 -28.35
N THR A 135 -18.15 -20.34 -28.42
CA THR A 135 -19.36 -20.21 -29.22
C THR A 135 -18.96 -19.63 -30.56
N THR A 136 -18.84 -20.49 -31.56
CA THR A 136 -18.96 -20.07 -32.96
C THR A 136 -20.29 -19.36 -33.10
N PHE A 137 -20.28 -18.03 -33.09
CA PHE A 137 -21.44 -17.26 -33.53
C PHE A 137 -21.57 -17.43 -35.05
N PRO A 138 -22.79 -17.64 -35.56
CA PRO A 138 -23.05 -17.87 -36.99
C PRO A 138 -22.67 -16.69 -37.87
#